data_AF-A0A5Q0URC5-F1
#
_entry.id   AF-A0A5Q0URC5-F1
#
_cell.length_a   1.000
_cell.length_b   1.000
_cell.length_c   1.000
_cell.angle_alpha   90.00
_cell.angle_beta   90.00
_cell.angle_gamma   90.00
#
_symmetry.space_group_name_H-M   'P 1'
#
loop_
_entity.id
_entity.type
_entity.pdbx_description
1 polymer ?
#
loop_
_entity_poly.entity_id
_entity_poly.type
_entity_poly.pdbx_seq_one_letter_code
_entity_poly.pdbx_strand_id
1 'polypeptide(L)'
;MMVSSLDAVLAVHTIFAALWTGGTLVLAGAVLPAARNEWLSTQALSFISRRFRSLTIVSVLALLFTGGHLAGTLYTADQLQSTGRGHLVLAMVGLWLLLAVALAGGFRQLVGLPADRSAARAATNARPWFLVGSLASLVLLIIAGLL
;
A
#
# COMPACT_ATOMS: atom_id res chain seq x y z
N MET A 1 -24.07 -11.82 -19.58
CA MET A 1 -23.76 -10.48 -19.04
C MET A 1 -22.38 -10.12 -19.55
N MET A 2 -22.23 -9.06 -20.37
CA MET A 2 -20.92 -8.63 -20.89
C MET A 2 -20.26 -7.71 -19.86
N VAL A 3 -19.01 -7.98 -19.51
CA VAL A 3 -18.21 -7.13 -18.61
C VAL A 3 -17.93 -5.81 -19.32
N SER A 4 -18.29 -4.68 -18.70
CA SER A 4 -17.96 -3.36 -19.27
C SER A 4 -16.49 -3.01 -19.03
N SER A 5 -15.96 -2.04 -19.79
CA SER A 5 -14.61 -1.52 -19.55
C SER A 5 -14.47 -0.93 -18.14
N LEU A 6 -15.52 -0.28 -17.62
CA LEU A 6 -15.54 0.28 -16.27
C LEU A 6 -15.43 -0.82 -15.20
N ASP A 7 -16.14 -1.94 -15.39
CA ASP A 7 -16.08 -3.08 -14.47
C ASP A 7 -14.67 -3.69 -14.43
N ALA A 8 -14.02 -3.80 -15.59
CA ALA A 8 -12.65 -4.28 -15.69
C ALA A 8 -11.66 -3.34 -14.95
N VAL A 9 -11.81 -2.03 -15.12
CA VAL A 9 -10.98 -1.02 -14.42
C VAL A 9 -11.21 -1.09 -12.91
N LEU A 10 -12.47 -1.18 -12.46
CA LEU A 10 -12.81 -1.30 -11.05
C LEU A 10 -12.23 -2.58 -10.43
N ALA A 11 -12.30 -3.70 -11.15
CA ALA A 11 -11.72 -4.97 -10.70
C ALA A 11 -10.20 -4.85 -10.52
N VAL A 12 -9.49 -4.30 -11.51
CA VAL A 12 -8.03 -4.06 -11.42
C VAL A 12 -7.71 -3.13 -10.26
N HIS A 13 -8.43 -2.01 -10.13
CA HIS A 13 -8.24 -1.06 -9.02
C HIS A 13 -8.36 -1.77 -7.66
N THR A 14 -9.44 -2.51 -7.48
CA THR A 14 -9.77 -3.20 -6.22
C THR A 14 -8.74 -4.27 -5.89
N ILE A 15 -8.30 -5.06 -6.87
CA ILE A 15 -7.28 -6.10 -6.67
C ILE A 15 -5.96 -5.47 -6.21
N PHE A 16 -5.48 -4.44 -6.89
CA PHE A 16 -4.22 -3.80 -6.50
C PHE A 16 -4.32 -3.04 -5.17
N ALA A 17 -5.48 -2.46 -4.86
CA ALA A 17 -5.75 -1.84 -3.57
C ALA A 17 -5.69 -2.88 -2.44
N ALA A 18 -6.34 -4.03 -2.62
CA ALA A 18 -6.36 -5.12 -1.65
C ALA A 18 -4.98 -5.76 -1.47
N LEU A 19 -4.26 -6.05 -2.56
CA LEU A 19 -2.91 -6.62 -2.51
C LEU A 19 -1.94 -5.68 -1.79
N TRP A 20 -2.06 -4.37 -2.01
CA TRP A 20 -1.13 -3.41 -1.43
C TRP A 20 -1.38 -3.16 0.05
N THR A 21 -2.64 -2.91 0.42
CA THR A 21 -3.03 -2.71 1.83
C THR A 21 -2.86 -3.99 2.63
N GLY A 22 -3.37 -5.12 2.14
CA GLY A 22 -3.23 -6.43 2.78
C GLY A 22 -1.77 -6.86 2.92
N GLY A 23 -0.97 -6.73 1.86
CA GLY A 23 0.46 -7.03 1.92
C GLY A 23 1.22 -6.14 2.91
N THR A 24 0.82 -4.87 3.06
CA THR A 24 1.40 -3.97 4.06
C THR A 24 1.11 -4.46 5.48
N LEU A 25 -0.13 -4.85 5.75
CA LEU A 25 -0.55 -5.40 7.05
C LEU A 25 0.18 -6.71 7.37
N VAL A 26 0.36 -7.60 6.38
CA VAL A 26 1.14 -8.84 6.56
C VAL A 26 2.61 -8.53 6.85
N LEU A 27 3.20 -7.56 6.14
CA LEU A 27 4.59 -7.20 6.39
C LEU A 27 4.80 -6.63 7.79
N ALA A 28 3.90 -5.76 8.23
CA ALA A 28 3.91 -5.13 9.54
C ALA A 28 3.59 -6.10 10.69
N GLY A 29 2.60 -6.97 10.49
CA GLY A 29 2.04 -7.83 11.53
C GLY A 29 2.72 -9.19 11.67
N ALA A 30 3.35 -9.71 10.60
CA ALA A 30 3.97 -11.04 10.62
C ALA A 30 5.45 -11.01 10.25
N VAL A 31 5.83 -10.40 9.13
CA VAL A 31 7.21 -10.46 8.61
C VAL A 31 8.18 -9.68 9.49
N LEU A 32 7.86 -8.43 9.83
CA LEU A 32 8.70 -7.59 10.66
C LEU A 32 8.88 -8.16 12.09
N PRO A 33 7.81 -8.62 12.78
CA PRO A 33 7.95 -9.32 14.05
C PRO A 33 8.83 -10.57 13.98
N ALA A 34 8.61 -11.43 12.97
CA ALA A 34 9.42 -12.64 12.79
C ALA A 34 10.91 -12.31 12.59
N ALA A 35 11.23 -11.28 11.80
CA ALA A 35 12.61 -10.82 11.62
C ALA A 35 13.22 -10.22 12.90
N ARG A 36 12.44 -9.51 13.72
CA ARG A 36 12.88 -8.96 15.01
C ARG A 36 13.18 -10.04 16.04
N ASN A 37 12.46 -11.15 15.97
CA ASN A 37 12.65 -12.33 16.82
C ASN A 37 13.68 -13.32 16.23
N GLU A 38 14.40 -12.93 15.17
CA GLU A 38 15.43 -13.73 14.50
C GLU A 38 14.92 -15.05 13.87
N TRP A 39 13.60 -15.15 13.63
CA TRP A 39 12.99 -16.28 12.93
C TRP A 39 13.15 -16.20 11.41
N LEU A 40 13.60 -15.05 10.89
CA LEU A 40 13.88 -14.83 9.47
C LEU A 40 15.34 -14.44 9.28
N SER A 41 16.01 -15.13 8.36
CA SER A 41 17.36 -14.73 7.93
C SER A 41 17.35 -13.38 7.21
N THR A 42 18.49 -12.69 7.23
CA THR A 42 18.67 -11.42 6.50
C THR A 42 18.38 -11.58 5.00
N GLN A 43 18.78 -12.71 4.40
CA GLN A 43 18.53 -13.00 3.00
C GLN A 43 17.02 -13.16 2.70
N ALA A 44 16.29 -13.89 3.55
CA ALA A 44 14.84 -14.06 3.41
C ALA A 44 14.11 -12.72 3.55
N LEU A 45 14.43 -11.93 4.59
CA LEU A 45 13.86 -10.60 4.79
C LEU A 45 14.12 -9.68 3.59
N SER A 46 15.36 -9.70 3.07
CA SER A 46 15.75 -8.89 1.92
C SER A 46 15.00 -9.30 0.65
N PHE A 47 14.83 -10.60 0.41
CA PHE A 47 14.07 -11.13 -0.72
C PHE A 47 12.59 -10.71 -0.66
N ILE A 48 11.93 -10.94 0.48
CA ILE A 48 10.53 -10.56 0.70
C ILE A 48 10.37 -9.05 0.50
N SER A 49 11.24 -8.25 1.11
CA SER A 49 11.18 -6.78 1.03
C SER A 49 11.38 -6.26 -0.39
N ARG A 50 12.29 -6.86 -1.18
CA ARG A 50 12.45 -6.52 -2.60
C ARG A 50 11.20 -6.86 -3.40
N ARG A 51 10.61 -8.04 -3.19
CA ARG A 51 9.40 -8.45 -3.92
C ARG A 51 8.22 -7.55 -3.60
N PHE A 52 8.04 -7.21 -2.32
CA PHE A 52 6.98 -6.32 -1.87
C PHE A 52 7.21 -4.87 -2.33
N ARG A 53 8.47 -4.41 -2.43
CA ARG A 53 8.80 -3.12 -3.05
C ARG A 53 8.38 -3.08 -4.52
N SER A 54 8.66 -4.14 -5.29
CA SER A 54 8.19 -4.21 -6.68
C SER A 54 6.66 -4.21 -6.77
N LEU A 55 5.98 -4.97 -5.90
CA LEU A 55 4.51 -4.92 -5.82
C LEU A 55 4.01 -3.52 -5.51
N THR A 56 4.62 -2.82 -4.55
CA THR A 56 4.27 -1.44 -4.19
C THR A 56 4.39 -0.50 -5.39
N ILE A 57 5.46 -0.58 -6.18
CA ILE A 57 5.63 0.26 -7.37
C ILE A 57 4.53 0.00 -8.39
N VAL A 58 4.23 -1.29 -8.66
CA VAL A 58 3.16 -1.66 -9.59
C VAL A 58 1.80 -1.20 -9.07
N SER A 59 1.50 -1.40 -7.77
CA SER A 59 0.25 -0.95 -7.14
C SER A 59 0.08 0.56 -7.21
N VAL A 60 1.12 1.35 -6.94
CA VAL A 60 1.07 2.82 -7.07
C VAL A 60 0.65 3.23 -8.47
N LEU A 61 1.30 2.67 -9.49
CA LEU A 61 0.97 2.98 -10.89
C LEU A 61 -0.44 2.50 -11.26
N ALA A 62 -0.79 1.27 -10.90
CA ALA A 62 -2.09 0.70 -11.18
C ALA A 62 -3.21 1.54 -10.56
N LEU A 63 -3.09 1.93 -9.29
CA LEU A 63 -4.09 2.71 -8.57
C LEU A 63 -4.16 4.15 -9.06
N LEU A 64 -3.03 4.76 -9.43
CA LEU A 64 -3.02 6.10 -10.03
C LEU A 64 -3.83 6.12 -11.32
N PHE A 65 -3.55 5.19 -12.25
CA PHE A 65 -4.23 5.17 -13.55
C PHE A 65 -5.68 4.71 -13.44
N THR A 66 -5.95 3.61 -12.73
CA THR A 66 -7.32 3.11 -12.59
C THR A 66 -8.17 4.02 -11.72
N GLY A 67 -7.64 4.53 -10.61
CA GLY A 67 -8.34 5.46 -9.72
C GLY A 67 -8.59 6.81 -10.39
N GLY A 68 -7.61 7.33 -11.14
CA GLY A 68 -7.77 8.54 -11.94
C GLY A 68 -8.85 8.37 -13.02
N HIS A 69 -8.88 7.22 -13.71
CA HIS A 69 -9.92 6.93 -14.70
C HIS A 69 -11.31 6.82 -14.06
N LEU A 70 -11.44 6.08 -12.95
CA LEU A 70 -12.70 5.94 -12.22
C LEU A 70 -13.19 7.29 -11.70
N ALA A 71 -12.32 8.07 -11.06
CA ALA A 71 -12.67 9.38 -10.52
C ALA A 71 -13.09 10.35 -11.64
N GLY A 72 -12.33 10.41 -12.74
CA GLY A 72 -12.63 11.28 -13.88
C GLY A 72 -13.85 10.86 -14.70
N THR A 73 -14.30 9.62 -14.57
CA THR A 73 -15.51 9.11 -15.25
C THR A 73 -16.76 9.23 -14.37
N LEU A 74 -16.62 9.02 -13.06
CA LEU A 74 -17.74 8.93 -12.12
C LEU A 74 -18.03 10.26 -11.40
N TYR A 75 -17.10 11.20 -11.39
CA TYR A 75 -17.24 12.46 -10.68
C TYR A 75 -16.82 13.67 -11.53
N THR A 76 -17.53 14.77 -11.37
CA THR A 76 -17.05 16.10 -11.76
C THR A 76 -16.13 16.69 -10.68
N ALA A 77 -15.36 17.72 -11.04
CA ALA A 77 -14.53 18.44 -10.08
C ALA A 77 -15.34 19.04 -8.92
N ASP A 78 -16.54 19.56 -9.21
CA ASP A 78 -17.46 20.05 -8.19
C ASP A 78 -17.91 18.91 -7.26
N GLN A 79 -18.37 17.79 -7.82
CA GLN A 79 -18.82 16.64 -7.03
C GLN A 79 -17.74 16.09 -6.09
N LEU A 80 -16.47 16.09 -6.51
CA LEU A 80 -15.34 15.70 -5.65
C LEU A 80 -15.18 16.62 -4.44
N GLN A 81 -15.47 17.91 -4.59
CA GLN A 81 -15.23 18.94 -3.58
C GLN A 81 -16.46 19.29 -2.75
N SER A 82 -17.67 19.00 -3.24
CA SER A 82 -18.94 19.41 -2.63
C SER A 82 -19.73 18.27 -1.99
N THR A 83 -19.38 17.00 -2.26
CA THR A 83 -20.15 15.84 -1.78
C THR A 83 -19.36 14.97 -0.80
N GLY A 84 -20.08 14.29 0.11
CA GLY A 84 -19.45 13.37 1.07
C GLY A 84 -18.71 12.20 0.40
N ARG A 85 -19.28 11.61 -0.67
CA ARG A 85 -18.59 10.57 -1.46
C ARG A 85 -17.34 11.12 -2.15
N GLY A 86 -17.43 12.34 -2.69
CA GLY A 86 -16.29 13.04 -3.28
C GLY A 86 -15.14 13.25 -2.29
N HIS A 87 -15.45 13.71 -1.07
CA HIS A 87 -14.45 13.86 0.00
C HIS A 87 -13.79 12.55 0.39
N LEU A 88 -14.53 11.44 0.42
CA LEU A 88 -13.96 10.11 0.66
C LEU A 88 -12.97 9.71 -0.43
N VAL A 89 -13.28 9.96 -1.71
CA VAL A 89 -12.35 9.71 -2.83
C VAL A 89 -11.08 10.56 -2.68
N LEU A 90 -11.21 11.85 -2.37
CA LEU A 90 -10.06 12.74 -2.15
C LEU A 90 -9.21 12.30 -0.94
N ALA A 91 -9.86 11.90 0.16
CA ALA A 91 -9.17 11.34 1.33
C ALA A 91 -8.41 10.06 0.97
N MET A 92 -9.01 9.19 0.14
CA MET A 92 -8.36 8.00 -0.39
C MET A 92 -7.08 8.33 -1.14
N VAL A 93 -7.12 9.32 -2.06
CA VAL A 93 -5.93 9.76 -2.79
C VAL A 93 -4.84 10.23 -1.83
N GLY A 94 -5.17 11.05 -0.84
CA GLY A 94 -4.21 11.49 0.19
C GLY A 94 -3.60 10.33 0.96
N LEU A 95 -4.40 9.34 1.35
CA LEU A 95 -3.93 8.15 2.06
C LEU A 95 -3.08 7.23 1.19
N TRP A 96 -3.36 7.11 -0.12
CA TRP A 96 -2.49 6.37 -1.04
C TRP A 96 -1.10 7.00 -1.14
N LEU A 97 -1.02 8.33 -1.19
CA LEU A 97 0.24 9.06 -1.18
C LEU A 97 0.98 8.87 0.15
N LEU A 98 0.27 8.97 1.28
CA LEU A 98 0.84 8.70 2.61
C LEU A 98 1.41 7.28 2.70
N LEU A 99 0.65 6.28 2.23
CA LEU A 99 1.09 4.88 2.20
C LEU A 99 2.36 4.72 1.35
N ALA A 100 2.40 5.33 0.16
CA ALA A 100 3.57 5.29 -0.72
C ALA A 100 4.81 5.87 -0.04
N VAL A 101 4.69 7.04 0.59
CA VAL A 101 5.80 7.71 1.31
C VAL A 101 6.25 6.86 2.50
N ALA A 102 5.30 6.36 3.29
CA ALA A 102 5.59 5.53 4.45
C ALA A 102 6.38 4.27 4.04
N LEU A 103 5.90 3.54 3.03
CA LEU A 103 6.56 2.33 2.56
C LEU A 103 7.91 2.62 1.91
N ALA A 104 8.07 3.74 1.19
CA ALA A 104 9.38 4.15 0.68
C ALA A 104 10.40 4.34 1.80
N GLY A 105 10.00 4.97 2.92
CA GLY A 105 10.80 5.08 4.13
C GLY A 105 11.14 3.72 4.75
N GLY A 106 10.16 2.82 4.84
CA GLY A 106 10.34 1.46 5.34
C GLY A 106 11.30 0.62 4.50
N PHE A 107 11.16 0.64 3.16
CA PHE A 107 12.04 -0.12 2.27
C PHE A 107 13.49 0.35 2.28
N ARG A 108 13.76 1.64 2.51
CA ARG A 108 15.13 2.15 2.70
C ARG A 108 15.84 1.50 3.88
N GLN A 109 15.09 0.98 4.86
CA GLN A 109 15.65 0.27 6.01
C GLN A 109 15.86 -1.23 5.76
N LEU A 110 15.18 -1.82 4.76
CA LEU A 110 15.12 -3.27 4.54
C LEU A 110 15.84 -3.73 3.26
N VAL A 111 16.01 -2.84 2.28
CA VAL A 111 16.62 -3.14 0.98
C VAL A 111 18.02 -2.52 0.92
N GLY A 112 18.99 -3.26 0.39
CA GLY A 112 20.39 -2.79 0.32
C GLY A 112 21.12 -2.86 1.66
N LEU A 113 20.75 -3.82 2.52
CA LEU A 113 21.43 -4.07 3.79
C LEU A 113 22.90 -4.47 3.53
N PRO A 114 23.87 -3.81 4.17
CA PRO A 114 25.25 -4.27 4.14
C PRO A 114 25.36 -5.63 4.85
N ALA A 115 26.39 -6.42 4.48
CA ALA A 115 26.50 -7.83 4.86
C ALA A 115 26.56 -8.07 6.37
N ASP A 116 26.98 -7.07 7.15
CA ASP A 116 27.13 -7.09 8.61
C ASP A 116 25.85 -6.68 9.36
N ARG A 117 24.83 -6.14 8.67
CA ARG A 117 23.63 -5.62 9.33
C ARG A 117 22.62 -6.74 9.62
N SER A 118 22.36 -6.95 10.91
CA SER A 118 21.34 -7.90 11.40
C SER A 118 19.92 -7.57 10.90
N ALA A 119 19.19 -8.63 10.50
CA ALA A 119 17.77 -8.58 10.14
C ALA A 119 16.90 -7.96 11.24
N ALA A 120 17.18 -8.27 12.51
CA ALA A 120 16.42 -7.77 13.65
C ALA A 120 16.54 -6.26 13.80
N ARG A 121 17.75 -5.71 13.58
CA ARG A 121 17.98 -4.26 13.62
C ARG A 121 17.31 -3.55 12.44
N ALA A 122 17.44 -4.10 11.24
CA ALA A 122 16.76 -3.58 10.05
C ALA A 122 15.24 -3.53 10.23
N ALA A 123 14.65 -4.63 10.72
CA ALA A 123 13.23 -4.74 11.00
C ALA A 123 12.77 -3.78 12.11
N THR A 124 13.58 -3.59 13.15
CA THR A 124 13.28 -2.63 14.23
C THR A 124 13.24 -1.20 13.70
N ASN A 125 14.19 -0.82 12.84
CA ASN A 125 14.23 0.52 12.22
C ASN A 125 13.11 0.75 11.20
N ALA A 126 12.70 -0.30 10.48
CA ALA A 126 11.61 -0.22 9.51
C ALA A 126 10.23 -0.11 10.18
N ARG A 127 10.06 -0.68 11.38
CA ARG A 127 8.78 -0.79 12.09
C ARG A 127 7.93 0.49 12.12
N PRO A 128 8.42 1.68 12.53
CA PRO A 128 7.58 2.87 12.61
C PRO A 128 6.96 3.23 11.25
N TRP A 129 7.71 3.08 10.15
CA TRP A 129 7.23 3.33 8.80
C TRP A 129 6.09 2.39 8.40
N PHE A 130 6.25 1.09 8.67
CA PHE A 130 5.22 0.09 8.38
C PHE A 130 4.00 0.19 9.30
N LEU A 131 4.13 0.75 10.51
CA LEU A 131 2.99 1.08 11.36
C LEU A 131 2.17 2.24 10.79
N VAL A 132 2.82 3.31 10.32
CA VAL A 132 2.12 4.40 9.60
C VAL A 132 1.42 3.84 8.36
N GLY A 133 2.11 3.01 7.58
CA GLY A 133 1.51 2.34 6.41
C GLY A 133 0.35 1.43 6.77
N SER A 134 0.41 0.72 7.91
CA SER A 134 -0.68 -0.14 8.39
C SER A 134 -1.90 0.66 8.78
N LEU A 135 -1.70 1.77 9.49
CA LEU A 135 -2.79 2.68 9.84
C LEU A 135 -3.44 3.25 8.59
N ALA A 136 -2.64 3.74 7.63
CA ALA A 136 -3.16 4.21 6.34
C ALA A 136 -3.93 3.11 5.60
N SER A 137 -3.41 1.87 5.61
CA SER A 137 -4.05 0.71 4.97
C SER A 137 -5.41 0.38 5.60
N LEU A 138 -5.52 0.40 6.93
CA LEU A 138 -6.79 0.16 7.62
C LEU A 138 -7.81 1.25 7.31
N VAL A 139 -7.40 2.52 7.35
CA VAL A 139 -8.29 3.64 7.01
C VAL A 139 -8.74 3.55 5.54
N LEU A 140 -7.84 3.21 4.62
CA LEU A 140 -8.17 2.98 3.22
C LEU A 140 -9.20 1.86 3.03
N LEU A 141 -9.07 0.74 3.74
CA LEU A 141 -10.04 -0.35 3.70
C LEU A 141 -11.40 0.07 4.25
N ILE A 142 -11.44 0.88 5.31
CA ILE A 142 -12.68 1.44 5.84
C ILE A 142 -13.34 2.36 4.80
N ILE A 143 -12.58 3.30 4.22
CA ILE A 143 -13.12 4.20 3.19
C ILE A 143 -13.61 3.42 1.97
N ALA A 144 -12.88 2.38 1.55
CA ALA A 144 -13.29 1.51 0.45
C ALA A 144 -14.64 0.84 0.73
N GLY A 145 -14.90 0.41 1.95
CA GLY A 145 -16.20 -0.18 2.34
C GLY A 145 -17.35 0.83 2.43
N LEU A 146 -17.05 2.13 2.48
CA LEU A 146 -18.06 3.21 2.50
C LEU A 146 -18.39 3.76 1.11
N LEU A 147 -17.57 3.44 0.09
CA LEU A 147 -17.75 3.86 -1.30
C LEU A 147 -18.50 2.80 -2.09
#